data_AF-A0A017RSY6-F1
#
_entry.id   AF-A0A017RSY6-F1
#
_cell.length_a   1.000
_cell.length_b   1.000
_cell.length_c   1.000
_cell.angle_alpha   90.00
_cell.angle_beta   90.00
_cell.angle_gamma   90.00
#
_symmetry.space_group_name_H-M   'P 1'
#
loop_
_entity.id
_entity.type
_entity.pdbx_description
1 polymer ?
#
loop_
_entity_poly.entity_id
_entity_poly.type
_entity_poly.pdbx_seq_one_letter_code
_entity_poly.pdbx_strand_id
1 'polypeptide(L)'
;MRKNILTGVIVIFLVMIFGTIITFNNIKAKGIYDVILEPFRAETENIYNQSLEAAKNKSDGKIDESILVKVADREFKRIYENNPKMKDYCSIKEVSLNPKIKEKDKDALQVQLVLKINSNAKKYLRKEEVTFNLPAVSTNQ
;
A
#
# COMPACT_ATOMS: atom_id res chain seq x y z
N MET A 1 -28.48 13.07 48.12
CA MET A 1 -27.66 13.70 47.05
C MET A 1 -26.29 13.01 46.87
N ARG A 2 -26.21 11.68 46.62
CA ARG A 2 -24.92 10.96 46.45
C ARG A 2 -24.75 10.22 45.11
N LYS A 3 -25.77 10.17 44.24
CA LYS A 3 -25.74 9.38 42.99
C LYS A 3 -24.97 10.04 41.84
N ASN A 4 -24.83 11.37 41.81
CA ASN A 4 -24.29 12.08 40.63
C ASN A 4 -22.76 12.09 40.55
N ILE A 5 -22.05 11.95 41.68
CA ILE A 5 -20.57 11.96 41.70
C ILE A 5 -20.01 10.65 41.15
N LEU A 6 -20.64 9.52 41.47
CA LEU A 6 -20.20 8.20 41.02
C LEU A 6 -20.33 8.05 39.49
N THR A 7 -21.40 8.59 38.89
CA THR A 7 -21.61 8.56 37.44
C THR A 7 -20.58 9.43 36.71
N GLY A 8 -20.26 10.62 37.25
CA GLY A 8 -19.25 11.51 36.66
C GLY A 8 -17.84 10.90 36.65
N VAL A 9 -17.44 10.23 37.73
CA VAL A 9 -16.12 9.57 37.84
C VAL A 9 -16.02 8.39 36.86
N ILE A 10 -17.07 7.58 36.71
CA ILE A 10 -17.10 6.44 35.78
C ILE A 10 -16.99 6.91 34.32
N VAL A 11 -17.68 8.00 33.95
CA VAL A 11 -17.62 8.55 32.59
C VAL A 11 -16.22 9.08 32.25
N ILE A 12 -15.56 9.78 33.17
CA ILE A 12 -14.19 10.28 32.95
C ILE A 12 -13.21 9.11 32.79
N PHE A 13 -13.34 8.07 33.62
CA PHE A 13 -12.49 6.87 33.53
C PHE A 13 -12.66 6.13 32.20
N LEU A 14 -13.90 6.00 31.71
CA LEU A 14 -14.19 5.41 30.41
C LEU A 14 -13.57 6.24 29.28
N VAL A 15 -13.72 7.56 29.30
CA VAL A 15 -13.13 8.45 28.27
C VAL A 15 -11.61 8.34 28.25
N MET A 16 -10.94 8.24 29.39
CA MET A 16 -9.47 8.06 29.45
C MET A 16 -9.04 6.70 28.88
N ILE A 17 -9.74 5.61 29.22
CA ILE A 17 -9.45 4.27 28.71
C ILE A 17 -9.69 4.19 27.20
N PHE A 18 -10.82 4.71 26.70
CA PHE A 18 -11.10 4.72 25.27
C PHE A 18 -10.13 5.63 24.50
N GLY A 19 -9.80 6.81 25.05
CA GLY A 19 -8.84 7.74 24.46
C GLY A 19 -7.43 7.14 24.33
N THR A 20 -6.94 6.45 25.37
CA THR A 20 -5.64 5.76 25.33
C THR A 20 -5.62 4.59 24.36
N ILE A 21 -6.68 3.78 24.32
CA ILE A 21 -6.79 2.66 23.36
C ILE A 21 -6.80 3.15 21.91
N ILE A 22 -7.57 4.21 21.60
CA ILE A 22 -7.62 4.80 20.26
C ILE A 22 -6.26 5.35 19.86
N THR A 23 -5.60 6.08 20.75
CA THR A 23 -4.28 6.66 20.50
C THR A 23 -3.23 5.58 20.25
N PHE A 24 -3.21 4.52 21.07
CA PHE A 24 -2.29 3.41 20.91
C PHE A 24 -2.50 2.63 19.60
N ASN A 25 -3.75 2.42 19.20
CA ASN A 25 -4.06 1.76 17.94
C ASN A 25 -3.67 2.62 16.72
N ASN A 26 -3.88 3.95 16.79
CA ASN A 26 -3.43 4.87 15.75
C ASN A 26 -1.90 4.91 15.61
N ILE A 27 -1.17 4.88 16.73
CA ILE A 27 0.31 4.81 16.71
C ILE A 27 0.77 3.51 16.05
N LYS A 28 0.15 2.37 16.36
CA LYS A 28 0.47 1.09 15.71
C LYS A 28 0.13 1.08 14.22
N ALA A 29 -1.01 1.67 13.84
CA ALA A 29 -1.40 1.82 12.44
C ALA A 29 -0.36 2.60 11.64
N LYS A 30 0.07 3.75 12.20
CA LYS A 30 1.11 4.59 11.65
C LYS A 30 2.44 3.83 11.57
N GLY A 31 2.81 3.12 12.63
CA GLY A 31 4.02 2.30 12.66
C GLY A 31 4.05 1.20 11.61
N ILE A 32 2.93 0.52 11.33
CA ILE A 32 2.87 -0.49 10.25
C ILE A 32 3.05 0.17 8.88
N TYR A 33 2.45 1.35 8.68
CA TYR A 33 2.64 2.06 7.42
C TYR A 33 4.10 2.46 7.23
N ASP A 34 4.68 3.16 8.20
CA ASP A 34 6.02 3.75 8.10
C ASP A 34 7.14 2.67 8.11
N VAL A 35 6.96 1.56 8.83
CA VAL A 35 8.01 0.54 9.04
C VAL A 35 7.91 -0.63 8.06
N ILE A 36 6.72 -0.90 7.52
CA ILE A 36 6.47 -2.10 6.71
C ILE A 36 6.00 -1.73 5.31
N LEU A 37 4.94 -0.93 5.18
CA LEU A 37 4.33 -0.63 3.88
C LEU A 37 5.16 0.36 3.05
N GLU A 38 5.72 1.41 3.65
CA GLU A 38 6.51 2.41 2.96
C GLU A 38 7.85 1.87 2.43
N PRO A 39 8.66 1.11 3.22
CA PRO A 39 9.86 0.47 2.70
C PRO A 39 9.57 -0.53 1.59
N PHE A 40 8.49 -1.31 1.72
CA PHE A 40 8.07 -2.23 0.66
C PHE A 40 7.69 -1.49 -0.62
N ARG A 41 6.95 -0.37 -0.51
CA ARG A 41 6.60 0.48 -1.65
C ARG A 41 7.86 1.00 -2.34
N ALA A 42 8.81 1.54 -1.59
CA ALA A 42 10.05 2.10 -2.12
C ALA A 42 10.94 1.03 -2.78
N GLU A 43 11.11 -0.14 -2.15
CA GLU A 43 11.83 -1.27 -2.73
C GLU A 43 11.17 -1.71 -4.04
N THR A 44 9.84 -1.75 -4.06
CA THR A 44 9.14 -2.19 -5.25
C THR A 44 9.26 -1.21 -6.41
N GLU A 45 9.12 0.08 -6.13
CA GLU A 45 9.29 1.11 -7.15
C GLU A 45 10.68 1.05 -7.79
N ASN A 46 11.72 0.87 -6.98
CA ASN A 46 13.09 0.74 -7.46
C ASN A 46 13.28 -0.47 -8.39
N ILE A 47 12.86 -1.67 -7.95
CA ILE A 47 13.02 -2.91 -8.72
C ILE A 47 12.16 -2.91 -9.99
N TYR A 48 10.95 -2.36 -9.91
CA TYR A 48 10.07 -2.17 -11.06
C TYR A 48 10.73 -1.30 -12.12
N ASN A 49 11.29 -0.13 -11.74
CA ASN A 49 11.95 0.77 -12.67
C ASN A 49 13.15 0.10 -13.36
N GLN A 50 13.98 -0.63 -12.62
CA GLN A 50 15.10 -1.37 -13.19
C GLN A 50 14.63 -2.45 -14.19
N SER A 51 13.59 -3.20 -13.83
CA SER A 51 13.04 -4.27 -14.67
C SER A 51 12.35 -3.73 -15.92
N LEU A 52 11.73 -2.55 -15.81
CA LEU A 52 11.09 -1.86 -16.92
C LEU A 52 12.11 -1.34 -17.93
N GLU A 53 13.21 -0.73 -17.47
CA GLU A 53 14.31 -0.30 -18.34
C GLU A 53 14.92 -1.50 -19.08
N ALA A 54 15.10 -2.64 -18.39
CA ALA A 54 15.54 -3.87 -19.04
C ALA A 54 14.53 -4.40 -20.08
N ALA A 55 13.23 -4.24 -19.84
CA ALA A 55 12.18 -4.64 -20.78
C ALA A 55 12.13 -3.71 -22.01
N LYS A 56 12.31 -2.40 -21.83
CA LYS A 56 12.43 -1.42 -22.92
C LYS A 56 13.57 -1.77 -23.86
N ASN A 57 14.75 -2.07 -23.31
CA ASN A 57 15.93 -2.43 -24.08
C ASN A 57 15.74 -3.70 -24.92
N LYS A 58 14.91 -4.65 -24.46
CA LYS A 58 14.60 -5.89 -25.19
C LYS A 58 13.50 -5.72 -26.25
N SER A 59 12.74 -4.62 -26.18
CA SER A 59 11.55 -4.40 -27.00
C SER A 59 11.73 -3.21 -27.95
N ASP A 60 12.98 -2.87 -28.29
CA ASP A 60 13.34 -1.72 -29.14
C ASP A 60 12.68 -0.40 -28.69
N GLY A 61 12.57 -0.19 -27.37
CA GLY A 61 11.95 0.99 -26.77
C GLY A 61 10.42 0.97 -26.71
N LYS A 62 9.76 -0.06 -27.27
CA LYS A 62 8.30 -0.20 -27.23
C LYS A 62 7.85 -0.86 -25.94
N ILE A 63 6.97 -0.18 -25.21
CA ILE A 63 6.32 -0.73 -24.02
C ILE A 63 4.81 -0.63 -24.22
N ASP A 64 4.15 -1.77 -24.12
CA ASP A 64 2.70 -1.86 -24.10
C ASP A 64 2.17 -2.21 -22.69
N GLU A 65 0.84 -2.12 -22.57
CA GLU A 65 0.08 -2.44 -21.36
C GLU A 65 0.40 -3.84 -20.79
N SER A 66 0.56 -4.83 -21.67
CA SER A 66 0.81 -6.22 -21.27
C SER A 66 2.21 -6.38 -20.69
N ILE A 67 3.22 -5.73 -21.27
CA ILE A 67 4.60 -5.76 -20.76
C ILE A 67 4.66 -5.10 -19.38
N LEU A 68 4.02 -3.94 -19.20
CA LEU A 68 3.98 -3.23 -17.92
C LEU A 68 3.36 -4.07 -16.81
N VAL A 69 2.18 -4.63 -17.04
CA VAL A 69 1.50 -5.46 -16.03
C VAL A 69 2.30 -6.71 -15.71
N LYS A 70 2.89 -7.38 -16.71
CA LYS A 70 3.71 -8.59 -16.48
C LYS A 70 4.98 -8.30 -15.69
N VAL A 71 5.69 -7.22 -16.02
CA VAL A 71 6.89 -6.81 -15.28
C VAL A 71 6.51 -6.47 -13.85
N ALA A 72 5.46 -5.68 -13.66
CA ALA A 72 5.00 -5.30 -12.34
C ALA A 72 4.56 -6.53 -11.51
N ASP A 73 3.68 -7.39 -12.05
CA ASP A 73 3.19 -8.58 -11.35
C ASP A 73 4.34 -9.52 -10.93
N ARG A 74 5.31 -9.73 -11.82
CA ARG A 74 6.49 -10.55 -11.52
C ARG A 74 7.32 -9.97 -10.38
N GLU A 75 7.66 -8.68 -10.44
CA GLU A 75 8.52 -8.08 -9.42
C GLU A 75 7.77 -7.91 -8.08
N PHE A 76 6.48 -7.54 -8.11
CA PHE A 76 5.65 -7.48 -6.91
C PHE A 76 5.62 -8.81 -6.17
N LYS A 77 5.38 -9.91 -6.89
CA LYS A 77 5.37 -11.26 -6.30
C LYS A 77 6.73 -11.62 -5.73
N ARG A 78 7.81 -11.36 -6.46
CA ARG A 78 9.18 -11.63 -6.02
C ARG A 78 9.52 -10.90 -4.72
N ILE A 79 9.23 -9.61 -4.64
CA ILE A 79 9.53 -8.79 -3.44
C ILE A 79 8.65 -9.22 -2.28
N TYR A 80 7.37 -9.51 -2.53
CA TYR A 80 6.45 -10.01 -1.52
C TYR A 80 6.89 -11.38 -0.98
N GLU A 81 7.35 -12.28 -1.85
CA GLU A 81 7.83 -13.61 -1.44
C GLU A 81 9.04 -13.53 -0.51
N ASN A 82 9.94 -12.58 -0.77
CA ASN A 82 11.15 -12.31 0.01
C ASN A 82 10.91 -11.49 1.28
N ASN A 83 9.71 -10.94 1.47
CA ASN A 83 9.36 -10.13 2.64
C ASN A 83 8.37 -10.87 3.56
N PRO A 84 8.85 -11.76 4.46
CA PRO A 84 7.98 -12.54 5.35
C PRO A 84 7.11 -11.66 6.24
N LYS A 85 7.64 -10.52 6.72
CA LYS A 85 6.87 -9.55 7.50
C LYS A 85 5.67 -9.01 6.73
N MET A 86 5.78 -8.77 5.42
CA MET A 86 4.64 -8.29 4.63
C MET A 86 3.48 -9.28 4.61
N LYS A 87 3.78 -10.57 4.58
CA LYS A 87 2.79 -11.66 4.59
C LYS A 87 1.97 -11.70 5.88
N ASP A 88 2.52 -11.21 6.99
CA ASP A 88 1.79 -11.12 8.25
C ASP A 88 0.74 -10.00 8.24
N TYR A 89 0.98 -8.93 7.47
CA TYR A 89 0.15 -7.73 7.46
C TYR A 89 -0.79 -7.62 6.26
N CYS A 90 -0.39 -8.15 5.11
CA CYS A 90 -1.16 -8.01 3.88
C CYS A 90 -0.91 -9.17 2.90
N SER A 91 -1.73 -9.23 1.88
CA SER A 91 -1.61 -10.14 0.74
C SER A 91 -1.81 -9.37 -0.55
N ILE A 92 -1.17 -9.81 -1.64
CA ILE A 92 -1.40 -9.23 -2.96
C ILE A 92 -2.83 -9.58 -3.39
N LYS A 93 -3.65 -8.55 -3.66
CA LYS A 93 -5.00 -8.73 -4.18
C LYS A 93 -5.01 -8.64 -5.70
N GLU A 94 -4.42 -7.59 -6.24
CA GLU A 94 -4.52 -7.26 -7.66
C GLU A 94 -3.31 -6.43 -8.11
N VAL A 95 -2.84 -6.68 -9.32
CA VAL A 95 -1.95 -5.79 -10.06
C VAL A 95 -2.68 -5.44 -11.35
N SER A 96 -3.00 -4.16 -11.55
CA SER A 96 -3.75 -3.70 -12.71
C SER A 96 -3.22 -2.38 -13.23
N LEU A 97 -3.67 -1.99 -14.42
CA LEU A 97 -3.39 -0.65 -14.94
C LEU A 97 -4.36 0.32 -14.32
N ASN A 98 -3.84 1.45 -13.86
CA ASN A 98 -4.67 2.58 -13.48
C ASN A 98 -5.35 3.10 -14.75
N PRO A 99 -6.69 3.14 -14.83
CA PRO A 99 -7.40 3.62 -16.00
C PRO A 99 -7.13 5.12 -16.22
N LYS A 100 -6.19 5.41 -17.13
CA LYS A 100 -5.90 6.71 -17.76
C LYS A 100 -5.26 7.77 -16.86
N ILE A 101 -3.94 7.92 -16.99
CA ILE A 101 -3.26 9.18 -16.68
C ILE A 101 -3.02 9.88 -18.00
N LYS A 102 -3.83 10.90 -18.30
CA LYS A 102 -3.49 11.87 -19.35
C LYS A 102 -2.52 12.88 -18.76
N GLU A 103 -1.23 12.62 -18.86
CA GLU A 103 -0.22 13.62 -18.57
C GLU A 103 0.06 14.43 -19.83
N LYS A 104 -0.30 15.72 -19.81
CA LYS A 104 0.11 16.80 -20.73
C LYS A 104 0.71 16.33 -22.08
N ASP A 105 -0.12 15.75 -22.94
CA ASP A 105 0.20 15.41 -24.34
C ASP A 105 0.89 14.07 -24.62
N LYS A 106 0.93 13.13 -23.65
CA LYS A 106 1.38 11.74 -23.90
C LYS A 106 0.45 10.70 -23.28
N ASP A 107 0.28 9.59 -23.99
CA ASP A 107 -0.33 8.38 -23.43
C ASP A 107 0.65 7.80 -22.40
N ALA A 108 0.30 7.95 -21.12
CA ALA A 108 1.07 7.44 -20.01
C ALA A 108 0.29 6.30 -19.32
N LEU A 109 0.98 5.20 -19.09
CA LEU A 109 0.45 4.04 -18.39
C LEU A 109 1.02 4.02 -16.97
N GLN A 110 0.14 3.87 -15.98
CA GLN A 110 0.52 3.67 -14.60
C GLN A 110 0.01 2.32 -14.13
N VAL A 111 0.86 1.57 -13.44
CA VAL A 111 0.44 0.35 -12.77
C VAL A 111 0.02 0.68 -11.34
N GLN A 112 -1.10 0.09 -10.92
CA GLN A 112 -1.56 0.07 -9.54
C GLN A 112 -1.38 -1.34 -8.96
N LEU A 113 -0.84 -1.40 -7.74
CA LEU A 113 -0.83 -2.59 -6.90
C LEU A 113 -1.85 -2.40 -5.79
N VAL A 114 -2.78 -3.34 -5.66
CA VAL A 114 -3.73 -3.40 -4.56
C VAL A 114 -3.31 -4.52 -3.62
N LEU A 115 -3.05 -4.15 -2.38
CA LEU A 115 -2.79 -5.07 -1.28
C LEU A 115 -4.02 -5.17 -0.38
N LYS A 116 -4.43 -6.40 -0.08
CA LYS A 116 -5.47 -6.67 0.91
C LYS A 116 -4.83 -6.78 2.29
N ILE A 117 -5.32 -6.01 3.25
CA ILE A 117 -4.86 -6.08 4.64
C ILE A 117 -5.42 -7.34 5.30
N ASN A 118 -4.53 -8.15 5.87
CA ASN A 118 -4.90 -9.38 6.55
C ASN A 118 -5.62 -9.08 7.86
N SER A 119 -6.51 -9.98 8.29
CA SER A 119 -7.34 -9.82 9.50
C SER A 119 -6.52 -9.48 10.76
N ASN A 120 -5.30 -10.01 10.86
CA ASN A 120 -4.38 -9.75 11.96
C ASN A 120 -3.91 -8.29 12.02
N ALA A 121 -3.89 -7.60 10.89
CA ALA A 121 -3.51 -6.20 10.73
C ALA A 121 -4.70 -5.24 10.65
N LYS A 122 -5.92 -5.73 10.37
CA LYS A 122 -7.17 -4.94 10.38
C LYS A 122 -7.43 -4.24 11.71
N LYS A 123 -6.94 -4.79 12.82
CA LYS A 123 -7.03 -4.15 14.15
C LYS A 123 -6.20 -2.87 14.28
N TYR A 124 -5.28 -2.64 13.35
CA TYR A 124 -4.39 -1.48 13.32
C TYR A 124 -4.71 -0.58 12.12
N LEU A 125 -4.77 -1.16 10.92
CA LEU A 125 -5.16 -0.44 9.72
C LEU A 125 -6.68 -0.61 9.56
N ARG A 126 -7.47 0.43 9.85
CA ARG A 126 -8.93 0.46 9.64
C ARG A 126 -9.33 0.47 8.15
N LYS A 127 -8.47 -0.06 7.28
CA LYS A 127 -8.65 -0.18 5.84
C LYS A 127 -8.55 -1.65 5.47
N GLU A 128 -9.40 -2.08 4.57
CA GLU A 128 -9.35 -3.45 4.04
C GLU A 128 -8.27 -3.60 2.98
N GLU A 129 -7.91 -2.49 2.33
CA GLU A 129 -7.02 -2.46 1.18
C GLU A 129 -6.09 -1.23 1.21
N VAL A 130 -4.92 -1.39 0.63
CA VAL A 130 -3.94 -0.33 0.38
C VAL A 130 -3.53 -0.40 -1.08
N THR A 131 -3.57 0.75 -1.76
CA THR A 131 -3.18 0.87 -3.16
C THR A 131 -1.85 1.61 -3.27
N PHE A 132 -0.91 1.03 -4.01
CA PHE A 132 0.33 1.68 -4.42
C PHE A 132 0.28 1.96 -5.91
N ASN A 133 0.49 3.22 -6.26
CA ASN A 133 0.61 3.65 -7.65
C ASN A 133 2.09 3.74 -7.99
N LEU A 134 2.52 2.98 -9.00
CA LEU A 134 3.88 3.07 -9.53
C LEU A 134 4.03 4.33 -10.41
N PRO A 135 5.25 4.79 -10.68
CA PRO A 135 5.48 5.90 -11.61
C PRO A 135 4.84 5.63 -12.99
N ALA A 136 4.27 6.68 -13.58
CA ALA A 136 3.70 6.59 -14.92
C ALA A 136 4.80 6.44 -15.98
N VAL A 137 4.50 5.69 -17.04
CA VAL A 137 5.42 5.35 -18.11
C VAL A 137 4.84 5.79 -19.45
N SER A 138 5.58 6.61 -20.19
CA SER A 138 5.21 7.01 -21.56
C SER A 138 5.30 5.82 -22.51
N THR A 139 4.25 5.57 -23.30
CA THR A 139 4.24 4.50 -24.31
C THR A 139 4.89 4.90 -25.63
N ASN A 140 5.04 6.21 -25.87
CA ASN A 140 5.71 6.76 -27.05
C ASN A 140 6.99 7.50 -26.63
N GLN A 141 8.13 7.12 -27.22
CA GLN A 141 9.31 7.98 -27.38
C GLN A 141 9.43 8.37 -28.84
#